data_AF-A0A3B8V2N9-F1
#
_entry.id   AF-A0A3B8V2N9-F1
#
_cell.length_a   1.000
_cell.length_b   1.000
_cell.length_c   1.000
_cell.angle_alpha   90.00
_cell.angle_beta   90.00
_cell.angle_gamma   90.00
#
_symmetry.space_group_name_H-M   'P 1'
#
loop_
_entity.id
_entity.type
_entity.pdbx_description
1 polymer ?
#
loop_
_entity_poly.entity_id
_entity_poly.type
_entity_poly.pdbx_seq_one_letter_code
_entity_poly.pdbx_strand_id
1 'polypeptide(L)'
;MITAIAAATAIGSTATAGTIFNTTTNDLGNNQFQLVDQFTINYDLTVAYKDSDLNGTIDSQFTLGGPADYDGLYTDPENYILDFSGDTFYLGNQTTMVGPVDWSLNYVSTPGDASTSYSTILFGTMSGGILTVRDGMEWPVSGGGAGPFQPVSGERWGYALGDFDTFTWDSANGTLAANVNGAVPGPFGLLAFAGFGMARRRRNR
;
A
#
# COMPACT_ATOMS: atom_id res chain seq x y z
N MET A 1 -6.34 -49.96 7.12
CA MET A 1 -6.27 -48.59 6.61
C MET A 1 -5.48 -47.77 7.61
N ILE A 2 -4.36 -47.17 7.21
CA ILE A 2 -3.58 -46.26 8.04
C ILE A 2 -3.93 -44.85 7.54
N THR A 3 -4.54 -44.04 8.41
CA THR A 3 -4.82 -42.63 8.13
C THR A 3 -3.58 -41.83 8.50
N ALA A 4 -2.89 -41.25 7.51
CA ALA A 4 -1.80 -40.33 7.74
C ALA A 4 -2.38 -38.95 8.09
N ILE A 5 -2.09 -38.46 9.30
CA ILE A 5 -2.34 -37.06 9.68
C ILE A 5 -1.12 -36.27 9.20
N ALA A 6 -1.31 -35.46 8.15
CA ALA A 6 -0.32 -34.47 7.77
C ALA A 6 -0.38 -33.33 8.80
N ALA A 7 0.66 -33.23 9.63
CA ALA A 7 0.88 -32.04 10.44
C ALA A 7 1.36 -30.93 9.50
N ALA A 8 0.56 -29.88 9.34
CA ALA A 8 1.01 -28.66 8.71
C ALA A 8 2.03 -28.00 9.64
N THR A 9 3.30 -27.98 9.22
CA THR A 9 4.32 -27.17 9.87
C THR A 9 3.98 -25.71 9.60
N ALA A 10 3.33 -25.06 10.55
CA ALA A 10 3.21 -23.61 10.54
C ALA A 10 4.60 -23.03 10.82
N ILE A 11 5.26 -22.54 9.77
CA ILE A 11 6.43 -21.68 9.92
C ILE A 11 5.91 -20.36 10.47
N GLY A 12 5.90 -20.23 11.80
CA GLY A 12 5.68 -18.95 12.43
C GLY A 12 6.88 -18.06 12.14
N SER A 13 6.68 -16.99 11.36
CA SER A 13 7.69 -15.94 11.26
C SER A 13 7.64 -15.11 12.54
N THR A 14 8.74 -15.12 13.28
CA THR A 14 9.00 -14.13 14.32
C THR A 14 9.56 -12.90 13.63
N ALA A 15 8.77 -11.81 13.54
CA ALA A 15 9.24 -10.55 12.99
C ALA A 15 10.36 -9.98 13.89
N THR A 16 11.58 -10.02 13.37
CA THR A 16 12.71 -9.20 13.85
C THR A 16 12.60 -7.84 13.16
N ALA A 17 13.31 -6.79 13.60
CA ALA A 17 13.48 -5.58 12.80
C ALA A 17 13.82 -5.99 11.35
N GLY A 18 12.87 -5.77 10.45
CA GLY A 18 12.71 -6.61 9.27
C GLY A 18 11.58 -6.07 8.44
N THR A 19 11.87 -5.96 7.16
CA THR A 19 11.06 -5.48 6.04
C THR A 19 9.54 -5.66 6.24
N ILE A 20 8.80 -4.54 6.39
CA ILE A 20 7.31 -4.53 6.48
C ILE A 20 6.69 -4.73 5.11
N PHE A 21 7.32 -4.15 4.09
CA PHE A 21 6.88 -4.22 2.71
C PHE A 21 7.90 -5.01 1.92
N ASN A 22 7.52 -6.15 1.37
CA ASN A 22 8.33 -6.90 0.42
C ASN A 22 7.41 -7.53 -0.61
N THR A 23 7.63 -7.21 -1.87
CA THR A 23 6.85 -7.76 -2.97
C THR A 23 7.74 -8.10 -4.15
N THR A 24 7.45 -9.22 -4.77
CA THR A 24 7.95 -9.57 -6.09
C THR A 24 7.14 -8.85 -7.16
N THR A 25 7.71 -8.74 -8.36
CA THR A 25 7.05 -8.07 -9.49
C THR A 25 7.06 -8.90 -10.76
N ASN A 26 6.04 -8.68 -11.59
CA ASN A 26 6.02 -9.14 -12.98
C ASN A 26 6.42 -7.97 -13.88
N ASP A 27 7.46 -8.15 -14.69
CA ASP A 27 7.85 -7.18 -15.72
C ASP A 27 6.79 -7.13 -16.83
N LEU A 28 6.25 -5.92 -17.09
CA LEU A 28 5.27 -5.65 -18.12
C LEU A 28 5.92 -5.05 -19.39
N GLY A 29 7.23 -4.78 -19.37
CA GLY A 29 7.95 -4.01 -20.37
C GLY A 29 7.87 -2.51 -20.11
N ASN A 30 8.58 -1.71 -20.92
CA ASN A 30 8.60 -0.24 -20.85
C ASN A 30 8.96 0.34 -19.46
N ASN A 31 9.76 -0.39 -18.67
CA ASN A 31 10.09 -0.06 -17.28
C ASN A 31 8.85 0.02 -16.36
N GLN A 32 7.88 -0.86 -16.58
CA GLN A 32 6.67 -1.00 -15.76
C GLN A 32 6.61 -2.40 -15.15
N PHE A 33 6.28 -2.46 -13.85
CA PHE A 33 6.36 -3.68 -13.05
C PHE A 33 5.10 -3.83 -12.20
N GLN A 34 4.35 -4.90 -12.41
CA GLN A 34 3.16 -5.21 -11.61
C GLN A 34 3.57 -5.83 -10.26
N LEU A 35 3.00 -5.38 -9.15
CA LEU A 35 3.23 -6.02 -7.84
C LEU A 35 2.47 -7.36 -7.74
N VAL A 36 3.02 -8.31 -6.98
CA VAL A 36 2.47 -9.68 -6.91
C VAL A 36 1.98 -10.04 -5.52
N ASP A 37 2.71 -9.60 -4.49
CA ASP A 37 2.43 -9.98 -3.11
C ASP A 37 1.61 -8.90 -2.40
N GLN A 38 0.64 -9.32 -1.57
CA GLN A 38 -0.10 -8.43 -0.69
C GLN A 38 0.86 -7.74 0.28
N PHE A 39 0.56 -6.49 0.62
CA PHE A 39 1.38 -5.69 1.52
C PHE A 39 0.52 -4.85 2.45
N THR A 40 1.16 -4.33 3.49
CA THR A 40 0.53 -3.41 4.45
C THR A 40 1.34 -2.14 4.52
N ILE A 41 0.63 -1.01 4.60
CA ILE A 41 1.21 0.31 4.82
C ILE A 41 0.55 0.89 6.06
N ASN A 42 1.35 1.31 7.03
CA ASN A 42 0.88 2.09 8.16
C ASN A 42 0.79 3.57 7.78
N TYR A 43 -0.33 4.19 8.14
CA TYR A 43 -0.57 5.61 7.96
C TYR A 43 -0.60 6.34 9.29
N ASP A 44 0.05 7.49 9.34
CA ASP A 44 -0.27 8.54 10.30
C ASP A 44 -1.51 9.29 9.79
N LEU A 45 -2.63 9.03 10.45
CA LEU A 45 -3.94 9.64 10.24
C LEU A 45 -4.18 10.84 11.17
N THR A 46 -3.17 11.43 11.81
CA THR A 46 -3.36 12.66 12.59
C THR A 46 -3.76 13.84 11.71
N VAL A 47 -3.22 13.89 10.49
CA VAL A 47 -3.41 14.96 9.52
C VAL A 47 -3.71 14.36 8.15
N ALA A 48 -4.67 14.96 7.44
CA ALA A 48 -4.83 14.75 6.02
C ALA A 48 -4.28 15.96 5.25
N TYR A 49 -3.61 15.67 4.14
CA TYR A 49 -3.04 16.64 3.22
C TYR A 49 -3.89 16.70 1.96
N LYS A 50 -4.18 17.90 1.49
CA LYS A 50 -5.06 18.12 0.35
C LYS A 50 -4.27 18.71 -0.81
N ASP A 51 -4.46 18.10 -1.97
CA ASP A 51 -4.08 18.59 -3.30
C ASP A 51 -5.38 18.88 -4.05
N SER A 52 -5.67 20.16 -4.28
CA SER A 52 -6.94 20.66 -4.81
C SER A 52 -6.91 20.95 -6.30
N ASP A 53 -5.72 21.14 -6.88
CA ASP A 53 -5.53 21.35 -8.31
C ASP A 53 -4.91 20.14 -9.03
N LEU A 54 -4.65 19.05 -8.29
CA LEU A 54 -4.11 17.79 -8.77
C LEU A 54 -2.75 17.99 -9.44
N ASN A 55 -1.93 18.86 -8.84
CA ASN A 55 -0.58 19.14 -9.32
C ASN A 55 0.50 18.41 -8.52
N GLY A 56 0.12 17.48 -7.63
CA GLY A 56 0.98 16.67 -6.76
C GLY A 56 1.74 17.47 -5.70
N THR A 57 1.23 18.64 -5.32
CA THR A 57 1.74 19.49 -4.23
C THR A 57 0.67 19.63 -3.15
N ILE A 58 1.09 19.77 -1.90
CA ILE A 58 0.18 20.03 -0.79
C ILE A 58 -0.30 21.49 -0.84
N ASP A 59 -1.60 21.69 -0.99
CA ASP A 59 -2.24 23.01 -0.91
C ASP A 59 -2.66 23.37 0.53
N SER A 60 -3.11 22.37 1.30
CA SER A 60 -3.60 22.57 2.66
C SER A 60 -3.57 21.29 3.48
N GLN A 61 -3.71 21.43 4.78
CA GLN A 61 -3.75 20.32 5.72
C GLN A 61 -4.86 20.52 6.77
N PHE A 62 -5.42 19.45 7.28
CA PHE A 62 -6.40 19.49 8.37
C PHE A 62 -6.31 18.26 9.26
N THR A 63 -6.57 18.46 10.55
CA THR A 63 -6.55 17.38 11.54
C THR A 63 -7.75 16.45 11.36
N LEU A 64 -7.50 15.14 11.44
CA LEU A 64 -8.56 14.15 11.46
C LEU A 64 -8.97 13.87 12.92
N GLY A 65 -10.27 13.78 13.18
CA GLY A 65 -10.81 13.47 14.52
C GLY A 65 -10.83 11.98 14.86
N GLY A 66 -10.00 11.17 14.20
CA GLY A 66 -10.02 9.71 14.24
C GLY A 66 -8.83 9.09 14.99
N PRO A 67 -8.62 7.76 14.87
CA PRO A 67 -7.40 7.12 15.35
C PRO A 67 -6.17 7.75 14.68
N ALA A 68 -5.06 7.84 15.43
CA ALA A 68 -3.82 8.44 14.95
C ALA A 68 -3.09 7.57 13.92
N ASP A 69 -3.24 6.24 14.00
CA ASP A 69 -2.56 5.29 13.12
C ASP A 69 -3.53 4.29 12.51
N TYR A 70 -3.25 3.84 11.29
CA TYR A 70 -4.03 2.80 10.62
C TYR A 70 -3.17 1.93 9.70
N ASP A 71 -3.28 0.61 9.84
CA ASP A 71 -2.64 -0.36 8.95
C ASP A 71 -3.58 -0.66 7.76
N GLY A 72 -3.26 -0.12 6.59
CA GLY A 72 -3.98 -0.42 5.35
C GLY A 72 -3.46 -1.69 4.70
N LEU A 73 -4.31 -2.70 4.56
CA LEU A 73 -4.01 -3.93 3.83
C LEU A 73 -4.36 -3.78 2.34
N TYR A 74 -3.37 -4.03 1.48
CA TYR A 74 -3.48 -4.01 0.03
C TYR A 74 -3.67 -5.43 -0.47
N THR A 75 -4.91 -5.79 -0.76
CA THR A 75 -5.31 -7.18 -1.06
C THR A 75 -5.26 -7.55 -2.54
N ASP A 76 -5.16 -6.54 -3.41
CA ASP A 76 -5.19 -6.57 -4.87
C ASP A 76 -3.87 -6.06 -5.47
N PRO A 77 -2.71 -6.64 -5.10
CA PRO A 77 -1.40 -6.18 -5.57
C PRO A 77 -1.28 -6.15 -7.11
N GLU A 78 -2.04 -6.99 -7.81
CA GLU A 78 -2.08 -7.06 -9.27
C GLU A 78 -2.60 -5.77 -9.95
N ASN A 79 -3.26 -4.89 -9.18
CA ASN A 79 -3.72 -3.57 -9.63
C ASN A 79 -2.68 -2.47 -9.41
N TYR A 80 -1.51 -2.77 -8.85
CA TYR A 80 -0.45 -1.78 -8.61
C TYR A 80 0.70 -2.00 -9.59
N ILE A 81 1.08 -0.93 -10.28
CA ILE A 81 2.18 -0.92 -11.25
C ILE A 81 3.19 0.12 -10.83
N LEU A 82 4.40 -0.35 -10.51
CA LEU A 82 5.58 0.48 -10.36
C LEU A 82 6.07 0.89 -11.75
N ASP A 83 6.15 2.20 -12.00
CA ASP A 83 6.43 2.80 -13.30
C ASP A 83 7.61 3.78 -13.19
N PHE A 84 8.58 3.66 -14.09
CA PHE A 84 9.76 4.52 -14.18
C PHE A 84 9.77 5.45 -15.41
N SER A 85 8.60 5.70 -16.01
CA SER A 85 8.44 6.66 -17.12
C SER A 85 8.55 8.13 -16.69
N GLY A 86 8.36 8.40 -15.40
CA GLY A 86 8.26 9.76 -14.85
C GLY A 86 6.87 10.39 -14.99
N ASP A 87 5.89 9.65 -15.53
CA ASP A 87 4.51 10.08 -15.64
C ASP A 87 3.70 9.81 -14.36
N THR A 88 2.73 10.69 -14.11
CA THR A 88 1.76 10.56 -13.02
C THR A 88 0.33 10.74 -13.52
N PHE A 89 -0.59 10.06 -12.84
CA PHE A 89 -2.02 10.08 -13.10
C PHE A 89 -2.79 10.47 -11.84
N TYR A 90 -3.73 11.38 -11.95
CA TYR A 90 -4.65 11.74 -10.86
C TYR A 90 -6.10 11.62 -11.33
N LEU A 91 -6.86 10.77 -10.64
CA LEU A 91 -8.31 10.58 -10.86
C LEU A 91 -8.68 10.35 -12.35
N GLY A 92 -7.84 9.63 -13.10
CA GLY A 92 -8.04 9.27 -14.51
C GLY A 92 -7.37 10.21 -15.51
N ASN A 93 -6.74 11.30 -15.05
CA ASN A 93 -6.07 12.26 -15.92
C ASN A 93 -4.55 12.16 -15.77
N GLN A 94 -3.85 12.05 -16.90
CA GLN A 94 -2.41 12.27 -16.91
C GLN A 94 -2.14 13.75 -16.65
N THR A 95 -1.35 14.04 -15.63
CA THR A 95 -0.99 15.41 -15.24
C THR A 95 0.51 15.56 -15.28
N THR A 96 0.97 16.75 -15.67
CA THR A 96 2.38 17.10 -15.54
C THR A 96 2.58 17.73 -14.18
N MET A 97 3.29 16.99 -13.34
CA MET A 97 3.64 17.34 -11.98
C MET A 97 4.54 18.59 -11.89
N VAL A 98 4.45 19.32 -10.78
CA VAL A 98 5.50 20.29 -10.40
C VAL A 98 6.68 19.53 -9.76
N GLY A 99 7.86 19.63 -10.37
CA GLY A 99 9.09 19.01 -9.87
C GLY A 99 9.39 17.61 -10.43
N PRO A 100 10.59 17.06 -10.17
CA PRO A 100 11.05 15.81 -10.78
C PRO A 100 10.33 14.59 -10.21
N VAL A 101 9.93 13.69 -11.10
CA VAL A 101 9.40 12.36 -10.78
C VAL A 101 10.20 11.35 -11.58
N ASP A 102 10.90 10.47 -10.88
CA ASP A 102 11.68 9.38 -11.49
C ASP A 102 10.91 8.05 -11.45
N TRP A 103 9.95 7.93 -10.53
CA TRP A 103 9.12 6.74 -10.35
C TRP A 103 7.73 7.08 -9.80
N SER A 104 6.76 6.24 -10.12
CA SER A 104 5.40 6.28 -9.59
C SER A 104 4.88 4.86 -9.31
N LEU A 105 4.02 4.73 -8.30
CA LEU A 105 3.21 3.54 -8.06
C LEU A 105 1.78 3.88 -8.45
N ASN A 106 1.35 3.32 -9.57
CA ASN A 106 0.07 3.60 -10.20
C ASN A 106 -0.90 2.47 -9.90
N TYR A 107 -2.14 2.84 -9.61
CA TYR A 107 -3.25 1.92 -9.57
C TYR A 107 -3.96 1.88 -10.91
N VAL A 108 -4.17 0.66 -11.40
CA VAL A 108 -4.82 0.36 -12.68
C VAL A 108 -6.18 -0.25 -12.47
N SER A 109 -7.11 0.00 -13.39
CA SER A 109 -8.44 -0.62 -13.34
C SER A 109 -8.44 -2.06 -13.86
N THR A 110 -7.50 -2.41 -14.74
CA THR A 110 -7.30 -3.76 -15.26
C THR A 110 -5.97 -4.32 -14.77
N PRO A 111 -5.96 -5.43 -14.01
CA PRO A 111 -4.74 -6.03 -13.49
C PRO A 111 -3.67 -6.24 -14.56
N GLY A 112 -2.46 -5.73 -14.31
CA GLY A 112 -1.30 -5.90 -15.20
C GLY A 112 -1.34 -5.08 -16.49
N ASP A 113 -2.32 -4.18 -16.66
CA ASP A 113 -2.41 -3.30 -17.84
C ASP A 113 -2.20 -1.84 -17.46
N ALA A 114 -0.97 -1.37 -17.64
CA ALA A 114 -0.55 0.00 -17.36
C ALA A 114 -1.30 1.07 -18.18
N SER A 115 -1.87 0.70 -19.33
CA SER A 115 -2.68 1.65 -20.13
C SER A 115 -3.98 2.05 -19.45
N THR A 116 -4.39 1.30 -18.42
CA THR A 116 -5.60 1.55 -17.63
C THR A 116 -5.33 2.25 -16.30
N SER A 117 -4.14 2.83 -16.16
CA SER A 117 -3.74 3.66 -15.01
C SER A 117 -4.69 4.83 -14.84
N TYR A 118 -5.13 5.05 -13.59
CA TYR A 118 -5.99 6.18 -13.28
C TYR A 118 -5.62 6.91 -11.98
N SER A 119 -4.76 6.36 -11.12
CA SER A 119 -4.37 7.05 -9.89
C SER A 119 -2.97 6.66 -9.42
N THR A 120 -2.09 7.64 -9.23
CA THR A 120 -0.72 7.45 -8.75
C THR A 120 -0.65 7.54 -7.24
N ILE A 121 -0.64 6.44 -6.49
CA ILE A 121 -0.71 6.45 -5.03
C ILE A 121 0.58 6.92 -4.35
N LEU A 122 1.73 6.59 -4.93
CA LEU A 122 3.05 7.00 -4.44
C LEU A 122 3.87 7.46 -5.64
N PHE A 123 4.77 8.41 -5.41
CA PHE A 123 5.68 8.89 -6.45
C PHE A 123 6.86 9.61 -5.79
N GLY A 124 7.94 9.78 -6.54
CA GLY A 124 9.06 10.58 -6.07
C GLY A 124 10.31 10.42 -6.92
N THR A 125 11.46 10.49 -6.27
CA THR A 125 12.77 10.48 -6.93
C THR A 125 13.51 9.18 -6.68
N MET A 126 14.46 8.87 -7.55
CA MET A 126 15.26 7.66 -7.51
C MET A 126 16.75 7.99 -7.46
N SER A 127 17.48 7.32 -6.56
CA SER A 127 18.94 7.36 -6.53
C SER A 127 19.51 5.99 -6.21
N GLY A 128 20.25 5.38 -7.15
CA GLY A 128 21.01 4.16 -6.90
C GLY A 128 20.18 2.97 -6.40
N GLY A 129 18.95 2.80 -6.90
CA GLY A 129 18.02 1.75 -6.47
C GLY A 129 17.14 2.13 -5.29
N ILE A 130 17.37 3.29 -4.65
CA ILE A 130 16.51 3.81 -3.58
C ILE A 130 15.45 4.70 -4.19
N LEU A 131 14.18 4.41 -3.90
CA LEU A 131 13.02 5.17 -4.30
C LEU A 131 12.54 6.00 -3.11
N THR A 132 12.76 7.31 -3.13
CA THR A 132 12.29 8.21 -2.07
C THR A 132 10.87 8.65 -2.40
N VAL A 133 9.94 8.43 -1.46
CA VAL A 133 8.55 8.89 -1.56
C VAL A 133 8.52 10.40 -1.34
N ARG A 134 7.90 11.12 -2.27
CA ARG A 134 7.75 12.57 -2.13
C ARG A 134 6.92 12.89 -0.89
N ASP A 135 7.45 13.79 -0.06
CA ASP A 135 6.85 14.24 1.19
C ASP A 135 6.56 13.11 2.21
N GLY A 136 7.02 11.87 1.95
CA GLY A 136 6.70 10.71 2.77
C GLY A 136 5.21 10.39 2.83
N MET A 137 4.46 10.67 1.76
CA MET A 137 3.00 10.54 1.76
C MET A 137 2.49 9.55 0.72
N GLU A 138 1.39 8.88 1.09
CA GLU A 138 0.54 8.18 0.15
C GLU A 138 -0.72 8.97 -0.16
N TRP A 139 -1.13 8.90 -1.43
CA TRP A 139 -2.36 9.45 -1.92
C TRP A 139 -3.31 8.31 -2.35
N PRO A 140 -4.15 7.76 -1.48
CA PRO A 140 -4.94 6.60 -1.82
C PRO A 140 -5.91 6.83 -2.99
N VAL A 141 -6.18 5.76 -3.73
CA VAL A 141 -7.13 5.74 -4.85
C VAL A 141 -8.55 5.81 -4.31
N SER A 142 -9.13 7.00 -4.23
CA SER A 142 -10.52 7.22 -3.80
C SER A 142 -10.95 6.33 -2.62
N GLY A 143 -10.46 6.65 -1.42
CA GLY A 143 -10.80 5.90 -0.21
C GLY A 143 -10.13 4.53 -0.16
N GLY A 144 -8.93 4.47 0.42
CA GLY A 144 -8.49 3.25 1.08
C GLY A 144 -9.65 2.71 1.91
N GLY A 145 -9.96 1.43 1.72
CA GLY A 145 -11.24 0.83 2.14
C GLY A 145 -11.74 1.33 3.50
N ALA A 146 -12.98 1.80 3.54
CA ALA A 146 -13.75 2.01 4.77
C ALA A 146 -13.09 2.87 5.89
N GLY A 147 -12.22 3.82 5.55
CA GLY A 147 -11.87 4.92 6.47
C GLY A 147 -12.98 5.96 6.54
N PRO A 148 -13.20 6.65 7.69
CA PRO A 148 -14.28 7.64 7.83
C PRO A 148 -14.05 8.95 7.05
N PHE A 149 -12.92 9.10 6.35
CA PHE A 149 -12.50 10.34 5.71
C PHE A 149 -12.28 10.12 4.21
N GLN A 150 -13.10 10.79 3.39
CA GLN A 150 -13.04 10.71 1.94
C GLN A 150 -12.95 12.10 1.32
N PRO A 151 -12.20 12.26 0.21
CA PRO A 151 -12.08 13.54 -0.48
C PRO A 151 -13.42 13.97 -1.09
N VAL A 152 -13.58 15.28 -1.26
CA VAL A 152 -14.70 15.85 -2.04
C VAL A 152 -14.42 15.67 -3.54
N SER A 153 -15.44 15.75 -4.39
CA SER A 153 -15.26 15.66 -5.85
C SER A 153 -14.26 16.69 -6.36
N GLY A 154 -13.23 16.24 -7.07
CA GLY A 154 -12.27 17.09 -7.77
C GLY A 154 -10.98 17.39 -7.01
N GLU A 155 -10.80 16.85 -5.81
CA GLU A 155 -9.57 16.98 -5.02
C GLU A 155 -9.05 15.61 -4.58
N ARG A 156 -7.80 15.59 -4.13
CA ARG A 156 -7.15 14.40 -3.63
C ARG A 156 -6.64 14.61 -2.21
N TRP A 157 -6.83 13.61 -1.37
CA TRP A 157 -6.30 13.62 0.00
C TRP A 157 -5.19 12.58 0.12
N GLY A 158 -4.12 12.97 0.80
CA GLY A 158 -2.98 12.13 1.13
C GLY A 158 -2.76 12.05 2.63
N TYR A 159 -2.03 11.01 3.04
CA TYR A 159 -1.73 10.69 4.43
C TYR A 159 -0.24 10.36 4.53
N ALA A 160 0.38 10.74 5.65
CA ALA A 160 1.79 10.45 5.87
C ALA A 160 1.99 8.95 6.13
N LEU A 161 3.10 8.40 5.64
CA LEU A 161 3.53 7.04 5.92
C LEU A 161 4.13 6.99 7.33
N GLY A 162 3.62 6.10 8.19
CA GLY A 162 4.10 5.97 9.58
C GLY A 162 5.41 5.18 9.72
N ASP A 163 5.69 4.30 8.76
CA ASP A 163 6.70 3.24 8.90
C ASP A 163 8.01 3.51 8.13
N PHE A 164 7.90 4.10 6.93
CA PHE A 164 9.00 4.31 5.99
C PHE A 164 8.67 5.42 4.98
N ASP A 165 9.69 6.06 4.43
CA ASP A 165 9.59 7.06 3.36
C ASP A 165 10.42 6.68 2.12
N THR A 166 11.02 5.48 2.13
CA THR A 166 11.90 5.00 1.08
C THR A 166 11.67 3.52 0.81
N PHE A 167 11.73 3.15 -0.48
CA PHE A 167 11.82 1.77 -0.92
C PHE A 167 13.21 1.47 -1.51
N THR A 168 13.58 0.21 -1.50
CA THR A 168 14.70 -0.35 -2.28
C THR A 168 14.12 -1.14 -3.44
N TRP A 169 14.48 -0.73 -4.66
CA TRP A 169 14.17 -1.42 -5.90
C TRP A 169 15.39 -2.21 -6.37
N ASP A 170 15.24 -3.52 -6.46
CA ASP A 170 16.20 -4.42 -7.08
C ASP A 170 15.70 -4.81 -8.47
N SER A 171 16.17 -4.09 -9.49
CA SER A 171 15.80 -4.34 -10.88
C SER A 171 16.34 -5.65 -11.43
N ALA A 172 17.36 -6.25 -10.81
CA ALA A 172 17.91 -7.53 -11.26
C ALA A 172 17.03 -8.70 -10.84
N ASN A 173 16.41 -8.60 -9.67
CA ASN A 173 15.54 -9.63 -9.11
C ASN A 173 14.04 -9.27 -9.21
N GLY A 174 13.69 -8.05 -9.63
CA GLY A 174 12.32 -7.59 -9.75
C GLY A 174 11.61 -7.51 -8.40
N THR A 175 12.29 -7.01 -7.36
CA THR A 175 11.74 -6.93 -6.00
C THR A 175 11.72 -5.50 -5.49
N LEU A 176 10.60 -5.12 -4.87
CA LEU A 176 10.42 -3.84 -4.19
C LEU A 176 10.28 -4.10 -2.68
N ALA A 177 11.10 -3.44 -1.87
CA ALA A 177 11.12 -3.64 -0.43
C ALA A 177 11.24 -2.33 0.36
N ALA A 178 10.64 -2.23 1.54
CA ALA A 178 10.88 -1.14 2.48
C ALA A 178 11.14 -1.66 3.90
N ASN A 179 12.11 -1.04 4.56
CA ASN A 179 12.45 -1.30 5.96
C ASN A 179 11.91 -0.19 6.85
N VAL A 180 11.47 -0.58 8.04
CA VAL A 180 10.95 0.33 9.07
C VAL A 180 12.08 1.03 9.79
N ASN A 181 11.87 2.30 10.13
CA ASN A 181 12.61 2.98 11.20
C ASN A 181 12.02 2.63 12.58
N GLY A 182 11.95 1.34 12.95
CA GLY A 182 11.43 0.94 14.26
C GLY A 182 10.98 -0.51 14.36
N ALA A 183 10.85 -1.02 15.58
CA ALA A 183 10.27 -2.35 15.79
C ALA A 183 8.76 -2.30 15.52
N VAL A 184 8.30 -3.06 14.52
CA VAL A 184 6.87 -3.29 14.28
C VAL A 184 6.32 -4.10 15.44
N PRO A 185 5.26 -3.67 16.12
CA PRO A 185 4.45 -4.58 16.91
C PRO A 185 3.94 -5.64 15.95
N GLY A 186 4.48 -6.87 16.05
CA GLY A 186 4.03 -7.98 15.21
C GLY A 186 2.50 -8.12 15.27
N PRO A 187 1.87 -8.68 14.22
CA PRO A 187 0.44 -8.91 14.23
C PRO A 187 0.10 -9.64 15.53
N PHE A 188 -0.73 -9.00 16.35
CA PHE A 188 -1.08 -9.44 17.69
C PHE A 188 -1.14 -10.97 17.76
N GLY A 189 -0.48 -11.53 18.77
CA GLY A 189 -0.67 -12.92 19.15
C GLY A 189 -2.14 -13.28 19.04
N LEU A 190 -2.40 -14.20 18.11
CA LEU A 190 -3.66 -14.83 17.79
C LEU A 190 -4.39 -15.28 19.07
N LEU A 191 -5.10 -14.37 19.74
CA LEU A 191 -6.27 -14.72 20.51
C LEU A 191 -7.41 -14.81 19.50
N ALA A 192 -7.60 -16.04 19.05
CA ALA A 192 -8.66 -16.49 18.20
C ALA A 192 -10.02 -15.86 18.58
N PHE A 193 -10.53 -14.97 17.73
CA PHE A 193 -11.98 -14.83 17.57
C PHE A 193 -12.48 -16.01 16.71
N ALA A 194 -12.36 -17.22 17.25
CA ALA A 194 -13.15 -18.34 16.80
C ALA A 194 -14.55 -18.20 17.43
N GLY A 195 -15.54 -17.84 16.63
CA GLY A 195 -16.92 -18.27 16.87
C GLY A 195 -17.91 -17.17 17.25
N PHE A 196 -18.40 -16.44 16.25
CA PHE A 196 -19.82 -16.12 16.19
C PHE A 196 -20.43 -16.72 14.93
N GLY A 197 -21.04 -17.90 15.10
CA GLY A 197 -21.90 -18.49 14.07
C GLY A 197 -21.86 -20.01 13.99
N MET A 198 -22.42 -20.73 14.98
CA MET A 198 -23.33 -21.85 14.68
C MET A 198 -24.04 -22.37 15.94
N ALA A 199 -25.37 -22.52 15.79
CA ALA A 199 -26.29 -23.00 16.78
C ALA A 199 -25.93 -24.39 17.34
N ARG A 200 -26.07 -24.56 18.66
CA ARG A 200 -26.30 -25.88 19.26
C ARG A 200 -27.57 -25.86 20.10
N ARG A 201 -28.66 -26.25 19.45
CA ARG A 201 -29.94 -26.67 20.04
C ARG A 201 -29.65 -27.69 21.15
N ARG A 202 -29.78 -27.29 22.43
CA ARG A 202 -29.80 -28.25 23.54
C ARG A 202 -31.10 -29.04 23.46
N ARG A 203 -30.99 -30.32 23.13
CA ARG A 203 -32.01 -31.35 23.36
C ARG A 203 -31.70 -32.05 24.70
N ASN A 204 -32.78 -32.31 25.44
CA ASN A 204 -32.97 -33.28 26.54
C ASN A 204 -32.45 -32.82 27.92
N ARG A 205 -33.17 -32.98 29.03
CA ARG A 205 -34.24 -33.92 29.40
C ARG A 205 -35.37 -33.21 30.15
#